data_AF-A0A087TQR7-F1
#
_entry.id   AF-A0A087TQR7-F1
#
_cell.length_a   1.000
_cell.length_b   1.000
_cell.length_c   1.000
_cell.angle_alpha   90.00
_cell.angle_beta   90.00
_cell.angle_gamma   90.00
#
_symmetry.space_group_name_H-M   'P 1'
#
loop_
_entity.id
_entity.type
_entity.pdbx_description
1 polymer ?
#
loop_
_entity_poly.entity_id
_entity_poly.type
_entity_poly.pdbx_seq_one_letter_code
_entity_poly.pdbx_strand_id
1 'polypeptide(L)'
;MDKSVLISNFEKRGWIPVGPEDDWNVYWSSVLTVRNIFSVETGYRLSDNQIINHYPNHYELTRKDLMVRNIKRYRREMERENSPLSEKDENGKYVHLDFIPVTFILPADYNMFVEEFRKNPSSTWIMKPCGKSQGVGIFLINKLSQLKR
;
A
#
# COMPACT_ATOMS: atom_id res chain seq x y z
N MET A 1 22.27 2.12 7.91
CA MET A 1 22.11 0.66 7.70
C MET A 1 23.01 0.32 6.53
N ASP A 2 24.02 -0.50 6.77
CA ASP A 2 24.94 -0.91 5.71
C ASP A 2 24.16 -1.70 4.66
N LYS A 3 24.21 -1.26 3.40
CA LYS A 3 23.47 -1.86 2.28
C LYS A 3 24.35 -2.90 1.57
N SER A 4 25.11 -3.67 2.33
CA SER A 4 26.15 -4.57 1.84
C SER A 4 25.70 -5.51 0.71
N VAL A 5 24.48 -6.05 0.80
CA VAL A 5 23.88 -6.91 -0.23
C VAL A 5 23.66 -6.15 -1.55
N LEU A 6 23.16 -4.91 -1.48
CA LEU A 6 22.92 -4.08 -2.66
C LEU A 6 24.24 -3.64 -3.28
N ILE A 7 25.18 -3.16 -2.47
CA ILE A 7 26.50 -2.69 -2.93
C ILE A 7 27.23 -3.84 -3.63
N SER A 8 27.32 -5.01 -3.00
CA SER A 8 27.96 -6.18 -3.61
C SER A 8 27.26 -6.64 -4.90
N ASN A 9 25.93 -6.48 -5.01
CA ASN A 9 25.20 -6.80 -6.22
C ASN A 9 25.53 -5.85 -7.38
N PHE A 10 25.67 -4.55 -7.08
CA PHE A 10 26.06 -3.51 -8.02
C PHE A 10 27.50 -3.71 -8.50
N GLU A 11 28.45 -3.90 -7.58
CA GLU A 11 29.87 -4.14 -7.90
C GLU A 11 30.06 -5.36 -8.82
N LYS A 12 29.38 -6.47 -8.52
CA LYS A 12 29.43 -7.70 -9.36
C LYS A 12 28.91 -7.49 -10.78
N ARG A 13 28.14 -6.41 -11.03
CA ARG A 13 27.60 -6.03 -12.34
C ARG A 13 28.38 -4.89 -12.99
N GLY A 14 29.50 -4.48 -12.40
CA GLY A 14 30.35 -3.41 -12.93
C GLY A 14 29.84 -2.00 -12.66
N TRP A 15 28.83 -1.84 -11.80
CA TRP A 15 28.42 -0.50 -11.36
C TRP A 15 29.46 0.08 -10.41
N ILE A 16 29.73 1.37 -10.57
CA ILE A 16 30.65 2.11 -9.72
C ILE A 16 29.87 3.06 -8.79
N PRO A 17 30.27 3.19 -7.51
CA PRO A 17 29.73 4.24 -6.66
C PRO A 17 30.23 5.59 -7.16
N VAL A 18 29.36 6.60 -7.11
CA VAL A 18 29.66 7.97 -7.52
C VAL A 18 29.42 8.93 -6.36
N GLY A 19 30.10 10.06 -6.36
CA GLY A 19 29.98 11.10 -5.34
C GLY A 19 28.68 11.92 -5.48
N PRO A 20 28.40 12.82 -4.53
CA PRO A 20 27.18 13.65 -4.54
C PRO A 20 27.06 14.61 -5.72
N GLU A 21 28.20 15.03 -6.29
CA GLU A 21 28.29 16.00 -7.40
C GLU A 21 28.50 15.33 -8.76
N ASP A 22 28.64 14.01 -8.78
CA ASP A 22 28.88 13.24 -10.01
C ASP A 22 27.57 12.82 -10.67
N ASP A 23 27.63 12.62 -11.99
CA ASP A 23 26.52 12.03 -12.74
C ASP A 23 26.25 10.59 -12.31
N TRP A 24 24.98 10.20 -12.29
CA TRP A 24 24.53 8.88 -11.88
C TRP A 24 23.48 8.32 -12.83
N ASN A 25 23.41 6.99 -12.92
CA ASN A 25 22.38 6.29 -13.71
C ASN A 25 21.35 5.57 -12.83
N VAL A 26 21.76 5.03 -11.67
CA VAL A 26 20.86 4.34 -10.74
C VAL A 26 20.98 4.94 -9.35
N TYR A 27 19.85 5.40 -8.80
CA TYR A 27 19.79 5.85 -7.41
C TYR A 27 18.94 4.91 -6.55
N TRP A 28 19.60 4.11 -5.71
CA TRP A 28 18.91 3.28 -4.71
C TRP A 28 18.55 4.09 -3.46
N SER A 29 17.38 4.69 -3.53
CA SER A 29 16.89 5.75 -2.65
C SER A 29 15.92 5.23 -1.57
N SER A 30 15.72 6.03 -0.53
CA SER A 30 14.73 5.80 0.52
C SER A 30 13.36 6.36 0.11
N VAL A 31 12.28 5.87 0.73
CA VAL A 31 10.92 6.39 0.47
C VAL A 31 10.82 7.90 0.73
N LEU A 32 11.50 8.43 1.75
CA LEU A 32 11.50 9.87 2.04
C LEU A 32 12.18 10.66 0.92
N THR A 33 13.36 10.22 0.50
CA THR A 33 14.11 10.84 -0.59
C THR A 33 13.31 10.83 -1.88
N VAL A 34 12.66 9.71 -2.21
CA VAL A 34 11.78 9.61 -3.39
C VAL A 34 10.61 10.58 -3.34
N ARG A 35 9.99 10.76 -2.17
CA ARG A 35 8.91 11.74 -2.01
C ARG A 35 9.38 13.16 -2.30
N ASN A 36 10.59 13.51 -1.88
CA ASN A 36 11.16 14.81 -2.16
C ASN A 36 11.47 14.97 -3.66
N ILE A 37 12.14 13.98 -4.27
CA ILE A 37 12.48 13.96 -5.70
C ILE A 37 11.25 14.14 -6.59
N PHE A 38 10.14 13.47 -6.26
CA PHE A 38 8.90 13.57 -7.03
C PHE A 38 7.95 14.67 -6.54
N SER A 39 8.33 15.44 -5.51
CA SER A 39 7.51 16.57 -5.06
C SER A 39 7.50 17.64 -6.13
N VAL A 40 6.29 18.12 -6.47
CA VAL A 40 6.09 19.21 -7.43
C VAL A 40 6.86 20.47 -7.00
N GLU A 41 6.98 20.70 -5.69
CA GLU A 41 7.68 21.85 -5.11
C GLU A 41 9.17 21.88 -5.44
N THR A 42 9.80 20.72 -5.59
CA THR A 42 11.24 20.67 -5.92
C THR A 42 11.52 20.94 -7.40
N GLY A 43 10.50 20.79 -8.26
CA GLY A 43 10.65 20.90 -9.71
C GLY A 43 11.60 19.87 -10.35
N TYR A 44 12.12 18.92 -9.57
CA TYR A 44 13.16 18.01 -10.03
C TYR A 44 12.60 16.99 -11.01
N ARG A 45 13.38 16.73 -12.07
CA ARG A 45 13.07 15.78 -13.14
C ARG A 45 14.29 14.92 -13.41
N LEU A 46 14.06 13.62 -13.45
CA LEU A 46 15.07 12.63 -13.84
C LEU A 46 15.35 12.77 -15.33
N SER A 47 16.62 12.63 -15.72
CA SER A 47 17.01 12.47 -17.12
C SER A 47 16.64 11.08 -17.64
N ASP A 48 16.59 10.89 -18.96
CA ASP A 48 16.19 9.61 -19.59
C ASP A 48 17.06 8.41 -19.18
N ASN A 49 18.32 8.66 -18.80
CA ASN A 49 19.28 7.64 -18.36
C ASN A 49 19.30 7.43 -16.84
N GLN A 50 18.42 8.12 -16.09
CA GLN A 50 18.35 8.05 -14.63
C GLN A 50 17.17 7.19 -14.16
N ILE A 51 17.48 6.21 -13.31
CA ILE A 51 16.52 5.25 -12.77
C ILE A 51 16.56 5.29 -11.25
N ILE A 52 15.37 5.31 -10.64
CA ILE A 52 15.19 5.24 -9.18
C ILE A 52 14.34 4.03 -8.81
N ASN A 53 14.61 3.42 -7.66
CA ASN A 53 14.02 2.15 -7.21
C ASN A 53 12.57 2.25 -6.70
N HIS A 54 11.84 3.33 -6.99
CA HIS A 54 10.46 3.53 -6.57
C HIS A 54 9.65 4.27 -7.63
N TYR A 55 8.40 3.87 -7.82
CA TYR A 55 7.45 4.62 -8.61
C TYR A 55 6.86 5.82 -7.83
N PRO A 56 6.57 6.94 -8.51
CA PRO A 56 5.70 7.99 -7.97
C PRO A 56 4.37 7.38 -7.50
N ASN A 57 3.81 7.89 -6.42
CA ASN A 57 2.53 7.45 -5.87
C ASN A 57 2.42 5.96 -5.50
N HIS A 58 3.54 5.24 -5.33
CA HIS A 58 3.54 3.83 -4.89
C HIS A 58 2.71 3.56 -3.62
N TYR A 59 2.55 4.59 -2.77
CA TYR A 59 1.78 4.51 -1.53
C TYR A 59 0.29 4.21 -1.74
N GLU A 60 -0.26 4.44 -2.94
CA GLU A 60 -1.63 4.08 -3.33
C GLU A 60 -1.90 2.57 -3.21
N LEU A 61 -0.87 1.75 -3.43
CA LEU A 61 -0.96 0.29 -3.29
C LEU A 61 -0.23 -0.24 -2.05
N THR A 62 0.74 0.48 -1.48
CA THR A 62 1.50 -0.04 -0.33
C THR A 62 0.96 0.41 1.04
N ARG A 63 0.14 1.46 1.10
CA ARG A 63 -0.58 1.82 2.34
C ARG A 63 -1.90 1.07 2.44
N LYS A 64 -2.21 0.53 3.63
CA LYS A 64 -3.36 -0.38 3.83
C LYS A 64 -4.70 0.31 3.56
N ASP A 65 -4.86 1.55 4.00
CA ASP A 65 -6.06 2.36 3.80
C ASP A 65 -6.29 2.69 2.33
N LEU A 66 -5.24 3.08 1.61
CA LEU A 66 -5.33 3.41 0.19
C LEU A 66 -5.52 2.17 -0.68
N MET A 67 -4.84 1.06 -0.38
CA MET A 67 -5.04 -0.21 -1.07
C MET A 67 -6.51 -0.63 -1.03
N VAL A 68 -7.14 -0.63 0.15
CA VAL A 68 -8.55 -1.01 0.31
C VAL A 68 -9.48 -0.05 -0.45
N ARG A 69 -9.20 1.26 -0.38
CA ARG A 69 -9.97 2.28 -1.11
C ARG A 69 -9.88 2.08 -2.62
N ASN A 70 -8.68 1.82 -3.14
CA ASN A 70 -8.42 1.62 -4.55
C ASN A 70 -9.06 0.32 -5.06
N ILE A 71 -9.00 -0.77 -4.30
CA ILE A 71 -9.67 -2.03 -4.66
C ILE A 71 -11.20 -1.87 -4.65
N LYS A 72 -11.77 -1.18 -3.65
CA LYS A 72 -13.20 -0.83 -3.63
C LYS A 72 -13.61 0.07 -4.81
N ARG A 73 -12.74 0.96 -5.27
CA ARG A 73 -12.97 1.78 -6.47
C ARG A 73 -12.92 0.92 -7.73
N TYR A 74 -11.89 0.09 -7.87
CA TYR A 74 -11.71 -0.81 -9.02
C TYR A 74 -12.88 -1.78 -9.19
N ARG A 75 -13.36 -2.41 -8.10
CA ARG A 75 -14.57 -3.26 -8.14
C ARG A 75 -15.79 -2.54 -8.73
N ARG A 76 -16.05 -1.29 -8.31
CA ARG A 76 -17.17 -0.46 -8.82
C ARG A 76 -16.99 -0.04 -10.27
N GLU A 77 -15.74 0.19 -10.70
CA GLU A 77 -15.43 0.48 -12.10
C GLU A 77 -15.70 -0.74 -12.98
N MET A 78 -15.25 -1.93 -12.57
CA MET A 78 -15.50 -3.17 -13.29
C MET A 78 -17.00 -3.49 -13.41
N GLU A 79 -17.79 -3.22 -12.37
CA GLU A 79 -19.26 -3.33 -12.43
C GLU A 79 -19.87 -2.35 -13.45
N ARG A 80 -19.45 -1.09 -13.43
CA ARG A 80 -19.95 -0.07 -14.35
C ARG A 80 -19.65 -0.41 -15.81
N GLU A 81 -18.50 -1.03 -16.05
CA GLU A 81 -18.04 -1.45 -17.37
C GLU A 81 -18.61 -2.82 -17.81
N ASN A 82 -19.42 -3.47 -16.96
CA ASN A 82 -19.89 -4.85 -17.18
C ASN A 82 -18.74 -5.82 -17.49
N SER A 83 -17.60 -5.61 -16.84
CA SER A 83 -16.42 -6.46 -17.02
C SER A 83 -16.70 -7.87 -16.47
N PRO A 84 -16.27 -8.95 -17.15
CA PRO A 84 -16.34 -10.31 -16.60
C PRO A 84 -15.70 -10.44 -15.22
N LEU A 85 -14.71 -9.59 -14.90
CA LEU A 85 -14.07 -9.57 -13.58
C LEU A 85 -15.04 -9.18 -12.44
N SER A 86 -16.13 -8.49 -12.76
CA SER A 86 -17.17 -8.11 -11.80
C SER A 86 -18.23 -9.18 -11.56
N GLU A 87 -18.09 -10.38 -12.16
CA GLU A 87 -18.99 -11.51 -11.95
C GLU A 87 -19.18 -11.78 -10.45
N LYS A 88 -20.44 -12.02 -10.07
CA LYS A 88 -20.83 -12.36 -8.70
C LYS A 88 -21.52 -13.71 -8.67
N ASP A 89 -21.25 -14.47 -7.61
CA ASP A 89 -21.96 -15.71 -7.32
C ASP A 89 -23.40 -15.46 -6.83
N GLU A 90 -24.13 -16.54 -6.58
CA GLU A 90 -25.52 -16.51 -6.07
C GLU A 90 -25.69 -15.78 -4.73
N ASN A 91 -24.60 -15.62 -3.97
CA ASN A 91 -24.57 -14.91 -2.68
C ASN A 91 -24.15 -13.44 -2.82
N GLY A 92 -23.93 -12.96 -4.06
CA GLY A 92 -23.51 -11.59 -4.36
C GLY A 92 -22.03 -11.30 -4.12
N LYS A 93 -21.20 -12.34 -3.94
CA LYS A 93 -19.75 -12.22 -3.74
C LYS A 93 -19.04 -12.21 -5.10
N TYR A 94 -18.02 -11.38 -5.26
CA TYR A 94 -17.23 -11.39 -6.50
C TYR A 94 -16.52 -12.73 -6.69
N VAL A 95 -16.59 -13.28 -7.91
CA VAL A 95 -15.90 -14.53 -8.27
C VAL A 95 -14.40 -14.29 -8.41
N HIS A 96 -14.01 -13.21 -9.11
CA HIS A 96 -12.61 -12.93 -9.43
C HIS A 96 -11.96 -11.90 -8.50
N LEU A 97 -12.78 -11.02 -7.90
CA LEU A 97 -12.28 -9.89 -7.12
C LEU A 97 -12.37 -10.09 -5.61
N ASP A 98 -12.73 -11.27 -5.12
CA ASP A 98 -12.85 -11.58 -3.69
C ASP A 98 -11.56 -12.14 -3.07
N PHE A 99 -10.49 -11.34 -3.11
CA PHE A 99 -9.18 -11.69 -2.55
C PHE A 99 -8.73 -10.75 -1.42
N ILE A 100 -9.59 -9.80 -1.03
CA ILE A 100 -9.34 -8.88 0.09
C ILE A 100 -10.38 -9.13 1.18
N PRO A 101 -9.95 -9.35 2.44
CA PRO A 101 -10.90 -9.51 3.54
C PRO A 101 -11.73 -8.24 3.74
N VAL A 102 -12.92 -8.40 4.30
CA VAL A 102 -13.78 -7.27 4.69
C VAL A 102 -12.97 -6.31 5.57
N THR A 103 -12.83 -5.07 5.10
CA THR A 103 -11.96 -4.08 5.73
C THR A 103 -12.66 -2.72 5.78
N PHE A 104 -12.50 -2.06 6.94
CA PHE A 104 -13.07 -0.75 7.25
C PHE A 104 -11.93 0.22 7.62
N ILE A 105 -12.03 1.46 7.14
CA ILE A 105 -11.07 2.53 7.39
C ILE A 105 -11.61 3.43 8.51
N LEU A 106 -11.07 3.30 9.72
CA LEU A 106 -11.49 4.12 10.86
C LEU A 106 -10.78 5.49 10.88
N PRO A 107 -11.45 6.56 11.37
CA PRO A 107 -12.80 6.59 11.93
C PRO A 107 -13.94 6.66 10.91
N ALA A 108 -13.65 6.88 9.63
CA ALA A 108 -14.66 7.14 8.60
C ALA A 108 -15.71 6.03 8.45
N ASP A 109 -15.28 4.77 8.52
CA ASP A 109 -16.14 3.60 8.34
C ASP A 109 -16.65 3.02 9.69
N TYR A 110 -16.57 3.76 10.80
CA TYR A 110 -16.87 3.22 12.13
C TYR A 110 -18.27 2.62 12.25
N ASN A 111 -19.30 3.33 11.77
CA ASN A 111 -20.68 2.86 11.86
C ASN A 111 -20.89 1.57 11.05
N MET A 112 -20.35 1.52 9.83
CA MET A 112 -20.40 0.32 8.98
C MET A 112 -19.68 -0.87 9.63
N PHE A 113 -18.53 -0.61 10.27
CA PHE A 113 -17.81 -1.63 11.02
C PHE A 113 -18.65 -2.17 12.19
N VAL A 114 -19.30 -1.29 12.96
CA VAL A 114 -20.15 -1.69 14.09
C VAL A 114 -21.35 -2.53 13.63
N GLU A 115 -21.97 -2.17 12.50
CA GLU A 115 -23.04 -2.95 11.89
C GLU A 115 -22.56 -4.34 11.49
N GLU A 116 -21.42 -4.43 10.81
CA GLU A 116 -20.86 -5.72 10.38
C GLU A 116 -20.44 -6.59 11.58
N PHE A 117 -19.83 -5.98 12.61
CA PHE A 117 -19.43 -6.66 13.83
C PHE A 117 -20.64 -7.31 14.53
N ARG A 118 -21.80 -6.64 14.53
CA ARG A 118 -23.03 -7.14 15.17
C ARG A 118 -23.65 -8.35 14.45
N LYS A 119 -23.38 -8.54 13.15
CA LYS A 119 -23.88 -9.71 12.39
C LYS A 119 -23.27 -11.01 12.89
N ASN A 120 -21.99 -10.97 13.29
CA ASN A 120 -21.33 -12.11 13.91
C ASN A 120 -20.45 -11.65 15.09
N PRO A 121 -21.04 -11.51 16.30
CA PRO A 121 -20.32 -11.03 17.48
C PRO A 121 -19.18 -11.93 17.95
N SER A 122 -19.13 -13.18 17.47
CA SER A 122 -18.05 -14.13 17.81
C SER A 122 -16.79 -13.94 16.93
N SER A 123 -16.89 -13.14 15.87
CA SER A 123 -15.78 -12.89 14.95
C SER A 123 -14.62 -12.14 15.62
N THR A 124 -13.41 -12.60 15.34
CA THR A 124 -12.18 -11.87 15.71
C THR A 124 -11.75 -10.96 14.57
N TRP A 125 -11.48 -9.70 14.88
CA TRP A 125 -11.01 -8.70 13.94
C TRP A 125 -9.57 -8.28 14.23
N ILE A 126 -8.84 -7.91 13.19
CA ILE A 126 -7.45 -7.46 13.29
C ILE A 126 -7.36 -5.96 13.01
N MET A 127 -6.96 -5.20 14.02
CA MET A 127 -6.68 -3.78 13.92
C MET A 127 -5.25 -3.57 13.44
N LYS A 128 -5.07 -2.72 12.42
CA LYS A 128 -3.75 -2.44 11.83
C LYS A 128 -3.59 -0.93 11.60
N PRO A 129 -2.45 -0.33 11.98
CA PRO A 129 -2.15 1.04 11.59
C PRO A 129 -1.90 1.15 10.08
N CYS A 130 -2.43 2.21 9.45
CA CYS A 130 -2.41 2.38 8.00
C CYS A 130 -1.00 2.37 7.41
N GLY A 131 -0.08 3.12 8.02
CA GLY A 131 1.28 3.37 7.51
C GLY A 131 2.41 2.71 8.28
N LYS A 132 2.14 1.81 9.23
CA LYS A 132 3.19 1.07 9.97
C LYS A 132 3.46 -0.31 9.36
N SER A 133 4.65 -0.82 9.62
CA SER A 133 5.12 -2.14 9.18
C SER A 133 5.57 -2.99 10.37
N GLN A 134 6.06 -4.21 10.11
CA GLN A 134 6.66 -5.11 11.11
C GLN A 134 5.72 -5.52 12.27
N GLY A 135 4.40 -5.48 12.05
CA GLY A 135 3.43 -5.85 13.08
C GLY A 135 3.24 -4.80 14.19
N VAL A 136 3.97 -3.67 14.15
CA VAL A 136 3.91 -2.65 15.19
C VAL A 136 2.53 -1.99 15.22
N GLY A 137 1.90 -2.04 16.39
CA GLY A 137 0.56 -1.48 16.64
C GLY A 137 -0.58 -2.34 16.11
N ILE A 138 -0.31 -3.57 15.66
CA ILE A 138 -1.37 -4.54 15.34
C ILE A 138 -1.91 -5.15 16.63
N PHE A 139 -3.22 -5.28 16.72
CA PHE A 139 -3.89 -6.00 17.81
C PHE A 139 -5.17 -6.66 17.33
N LEU A 140 -5.62 -7.67 18.06
CA LEU A 140 -6.88 -8.36 17.78
C LEU A 140 -7.97 -7.83 18.70
N ILE A 141 -9.20 -7.75 18.17
CA ILE A 141 -10.39 -7.41 18.94
C ILE A 141 -11.47 -8.45 18.69
N ASN A 142 -12.18 -8.80 19.76
CA ASN A 142 -13.40 -9.60 19.73
C ASN A 142 -14.53 -8.93 20.54
N LYS A 143 -14.31 -7.70 21.03
CA LYS A 143 -15.30 -6.84 21.67
C LYS A 143 -15.11 -5.40 21.21
N LEU A 144 -16.20 -4.69 20.91
CA LEU A 144 -16.14 -3.29 20.45
C LEU A 144 -15.46 -2.34 21.45
N SER A 145 -15.53 -2.63 22.75
CA SER A 145 -14.87 -1.84 23.80
C SER A 145 -13.35 -1.79 23.66
N GLN A 146 -12.73 -2.75 22.96
CA GLN A 146 -11.28 -2.82 22.76
C GLN A 146 -10.75 -1.83 21.71
N LEU A 147 -11.63 -1.14 20.97
CA LEU A 147 -11.24 -0.13 19.96
C LEU A 147 -10.71 1.17 20.55
N LYS A 148 -11.10 1.52 21.79
CA LYS A 148 -10.80 2.82 22.41
C LYS A 148 -9.46 2.85 23.17
N ARG A 149 -8.53 1.95 22.83
CA ARG A 149 -7.28 1.77 23.58
C ARG A 149 -6.17 2.67 23.04
#